data_AF-A0A2H0CFG6-F1
#
_entry.id   AF-A0A2H0CFG6-F1
#
_cell.length_a   1.000
_cell.length_b   1.000
_cell.length_c   1.000
_cell.angle_alpha   90.00
_cell.angle_beta   90.00
_cell.angle_gamma   90.00
#
_symmetry.space_group_name_H-M   'P 1'
#
loop_
_entity.id
_entity.type
_entity.pdbx_description
1 polymer ?
#
loop_
_entity_poly.entity_id
_entity_poly.type
_entity_poly.pdbx_seq_one_letter_code
_entity_poly.pdbx_strand_id
1 'polypeptide(L)'
;MYNYAVARSNYLRRKVINIPLPSEKLAEFIGILYGDGGLTRYQVKVTFNKIDKAYAGFVVRLIKKLFSISASVNYRKIENTGNVVISSKNVVELLKQHGIKEGDKTKWNKAPNWVWQNKLYQTAHLRGLMDTDGCVYHHKYRVNGKLYSFVKIAFTSYSILLRKTIFHMLNNLNFSPKLYGNRVYLYKRAEVDRYFKEIGTNNPRYLERYKRFSTAS
;
A
#
# COMPACT_ATOMS: atom_id res chain seq x y z
N MET A 1 -43.73 -11.10 -15.52
CA MET A 1 -43.38 -9.68 -15.72
C MET A 1 -44.20 -8.88 -14.72
N TYR A 2 -43.60 -8.39 -13.64
CA TYR A 2 -44.28 -7.49 -12.69
C TYR A 2 -43.46 -6.22 -12.53
N ASN A 3 -43.98 -5.14 -13.10
CA ASN A 3 -43.50 -3.78 -12.91
C ASN A 3 -44.08 -3.26 -11.59
N TYR A 4 -43.22 -2.89 -10.64
CA TYR A 4 -43.62 -2.07 -9.52
C TYR A 4 -43.19 -0.63 -9.77
N ALA A 5 -44.17 0.28 -9.80
CA ALA A 5 -43.97 1.71 -9.82
C ALA A 5 -43.12 2.14 -8.63
N VAL A 6 -41.98 2.79 -8.89
CA VAL A 6 -41.08 3.27 -7.84
C VAL A 6 -41.41 4.73 -7.54
N ALA A 7 -42.04 4.96 -6.38
CA ALA A 7 -42.17 6.28 -5.79
C ALA A 7 -40.80 6.97 -5.71
N ARG A 8 -40.73 8.22 -6.19
CA ARG A 8 -39.54 9.08 -6.08
C ARG A 8 -39.28 9.38 -4.61
N SER A 9 -38.29 8.70 -4.03
CA SER A 9 -37.79 9.02 -2.69
C SER A 9 -36.45 9.76 -2.79
N ASN A 10 -36.34 10.90 -2.09
CA ASN A 10 -35.14 11.75 -1.99
C ASN A 10 -34.03 11.12 -1.12
N TYR A 11 -33.89 9.78 -1.15
CA TYR A 11 -32.86 9.08 -0.40
C TYR A 11 -31.62 8.96 -1.28
N LEU A 12 -30.46 9.40 -0.77
CA LEU A 12 -29.15 9.20 -1.40
C LEU A 12 -28.96 7.70 -1.68
N ARG A 13 -29.16 7.27 -2.93
CA ARG A 13 -28.97 5.88 -3.33
C ARG A 13 -27.51 5.51 -3.14
N ARG A 14 -27.26 4.36 -2.48
CA ARG A 14 -25.92 3.84 -2.32
C ARG A 14 -25.34 3.52 -3.70
N LYS A 15 -24.06 3.85 -3.91
CA LYS A 15 -23.36 3.50 -5.15
C LYS A 15 -23.29 1.99 -5.30
N VAL A 16 -23.76 1.46 -6.42
CA VAL A 16 -23.52 0.07 -6.80
C VAL A 16 -22.01 -0.11 -7.02
N ILE A 17 -21.46 -1.18 -6.47
CA ILE A 17 -20.04 -1.52 -6.58
C ILE A 17 -19.90 -2.96 -7.04
N ASN A 18 -18.77 -3.26 -7.67
CA ASN A 18 -18.31 -4.64 -7.76
C ASN A 18 -17.75 -5.07 -6.39
N ILE A 19 -18.05 -6.30 -5.98
CA ILE A 19 -17.50 -6.90 -4.76
C ILE A 19 -16.35 -7.82 -5.20
N PRO A 20 -15.08 -7.40 -5.10
CA PRO A 20 -13.95 -8.22 -5.51
C PRO A 20 -13.79 -9.43 -4.58
N LEU A 21 -13.54 -10.60 -5.19
CA LEU A 21 -13.01 -11.76 -4.47
C LEU A 21 -11.56 -11.49 -4.00
N PRO A 22 -11.06 -12.26 -3.00
CA PRO A 22 -9.65 -12.27 -2.65
C PRO A 22 -8.76 -12.39 -3.90
N SER A 23 -7.85 -11.43 -4.06
CA SER A 23 -6.99 -11.30 -5.25
C SER A 23 -5.76 -10.46 -4.92
N GLU A 24 -4.72 -10.54 -5.76
CA GLU A 24 -3.52 -9.71 -5.62
C GLU A 24 -3.85 -8.22 -5.61
N LYS A 25 -4.75 -7.76 -6.49
CA LYS A 25 -5.19 -6.36 -6.55
C LYS A 25 -5.83 -5.90 -5.24
N LEU A 26 -6.68 -6.75 -4.65
CA LEU A 26 -7.33 -6.44 -3.38
C LEU A 26 -6.31 -6.47 -2.23
N ALA A 27 -5.39 -7.42 -2.24
CA ALA A 27 -4.34 -7.55 -1.23
C ALA A 27 -3.41 -6.32 -1.26
N GLU A 28 -3.00 -5.89 -2.44
CA GLU A 28 -2.21 -4.67 -2.63
C GLU A 28 -2.97 -3.44 -2.17
N PHE A 29 -4.25 -3.28 -2.55
CA PHE A 29 -5.05 -2.16 -2.10
C PHE A 29 -5.19 -2.10 -0.58
N ILE A 30 -5.37 -3.25 0.08
CA ILE A 30 -5.37 -3.35 1.55
C ILE A 30 -4.01 -2.94 2.12
N GLY A 31 -2.90 -3.38 1.53
CA GLY A 31 -1.55 -2.96 1.95
C GLY A 31 -1.37 -1.44 1.86
N ILE A 32 -1.82 -0.82 0.76
CA ILE A 32 -1.82 0.64 0.58
C ILE A 32 -2.63 1.33 1.67
N LEU A 33 -3.79 0.77 2.01
CA LEU A 33 -4.62 1.32 3.07
C LEU A 33 -3.90 1.28 4.42
N TYR A 34 -3.19 0.20 4.72
CA TYR A 34 -2.49 0.06 6.00
C TYR A 34 -1.40 1.12 6.23
N GLY A 35 -0.78 1.61 5.15
CA GLY A 35 0.15 2.72 5.25
C GLY A 35 -0.53 4.08 5.20
N ASP A 36 -0.99 4.46 4.02
CA ASP A 36 -1.47 5.83 3.73
C ASP A 36 -3.01 5.96 3.75
N GLY A 37 -3.72 4.87 3.99
CA GLY A 37 -5.18 4.83 3.98
C GLY A 37 -5.84 5.52 5.17
N GLY A 38 -7.15 5.65 5.12
CA GLY A 38 -7.98 6.13 6.20
C GLY A 38 -9.44 5.82 5.91
N LEU A 39 -10.16 5.36 6.93
CA LEU A 39 -11.56 4.96 6.80
C LEU A 39 -12.44 5.80 7.72
N THR A 40 -13.47 6.41 7.15
CA THR A 40 -14.60 7.01 7.88
C THR A 40 -15.87 6.22 7.58
N ARG A 41 -16.96 6.57 8.24
CA ARG A 41 -18.29 5.97 8.01
C ARG A 41 -18.73 5.93 6.54
N TYR A 42 -18.27 6.87 5.71
CA TYR A 42 -18.74 7.02 4.33
C TYR A 42 -17.62 7.10 3.29
N GLN A 43 -16.37 7.24 3.72
CA GLN A 43 -15.26 7.49 2.82
C GLN A 43 -14.05 6.62 3.12
N VAL A 44 -13.41 6.18 2.04
CA VAL A 44 -12.04 5.68 2.05
C VAL A 44 -11.15 6.80 1.51
N LYS A 45 -10.04 7.07 2.17
CA LYS A 45 -9.04 8.05 1.73
C LYS A 45 -7.68 7.36 1.65
N VAL A 46 -6.89 7.68 0.63
CA VAL A 46 -5.47 7.36 0.54
C VAL A 46 -4.74 8.68 0.39
N THR A 47 -3.90 9.01 1.36
CA THR A 47 -3.11 10.26 1.33
C THR A 47 -1.86 10.03 0.49
N PHE A 48 -1.41 11.04 -0.25
CA PHE A 48 -0.17 10.94 -1.03
C PHE A 48 0.54 12.28 -1.05
N ASN A 49 1.86 12.27 -1.21
CA ASN A 49 2.64 13.48 -1.45
C ASN A 49 2.53 13.91 -2.93
N LYS A 50 2.53 15.20 -3.24
CA LYS A 50 2.50 15.72 -4.62
C LYS A 50 3.58 15.09 -5.52
N ILE A 51 4.76 14.78 -4.98
CA ILE A 51 5.83 14.11 -5.73
C ILE A 51 5.44 12.67 -6.16
N ASP A 52 4.52 12.03 -5.44
CA ASP A 52 3.99 10.70 -5.72
C ASP A 52 2.67 10.76 -6.53
N LYS A 53 2.40 11.85 -7.26
CA LYS A 53 1.18 12.02 -8.08
C LYS A 53 0.96 10.87 -9.08
N ALA A 54 2.04 10.37 -9.69
CA ALA A 54 1.95 9.24 -10.62
C ALA A 54 1.45 7.97 -9.91
N TYR A 55 1.90 7.74 -8.68
CA TYR A 55 1.44 6.64 -7.84
C TYR A 55 -0.02 6.81 -7.42
N ALA A 56 -0.45 8.03 -7.09
CA ALA A 56 -1.88 8.31 -6.85
C ALA A 56 -2.75 7.96 -8.07
N GLY A 57 -2.25 8.21 -9.29
CA GLY A 57 -2.90 7.79 -10.54
C GLY A 57 -3.01 6.26 -10.66
N PHE A 58 -2.00 5.50 -10.22
CA PHE A 58 -2.09 4.04 -10.10
C PHE A 58 -3.20 3.61 -9.13
N VAL A 59 -3.26 4.21 -7.94
CA VAL A 59 -4.27 3.91 -6.92
C VAL A 59 -5.69 4.16 -7.46
N VAL A 60 -5.92 5.26 -8.18
CA VAL A 60 -7.22 5.54 -8.83
C VAL A 60 -7.62 4.42 -9.82
N ARG A 61 -6.68 3.96 -10.66
CA ARG A 61 -6.94 2.87 -11.60
C ARG A 61 -7.19 1.53 -10.88
N LEU A 62 -6.48 1.27 -9.80
CA LEU A 62 -6.67 0.07 -8.98
C LEU A 62 -8.07 0.04 -8.36
N ILE A 63 -8.51 1.16 -7.78
CA ILE A 63 -9.86 1.34 -7.22
C ILE A 63 -10.93 1.10 -8.30
N LYS A 64 -10.76 1.68 -9.49
CA LYS A 64 -11.71 1.50 -10.60
C LYS A 64 -11.82 0.04 -11.02
N LYS A 65 -10.69 -0.68 -11.08
CA LYS A 65 -10.67 -2.11 -11.42
C LYS A 65 -11.31 -2.99 -10.34
N LEU A 66 -11.13 -2.66 -9.06
CA LEU A 66 -11.67 -3.46 -7.95
C LEU A 66 -13.18 -3.29 -7.78
N PHE A 67 -13.63 -2.03 -7.75
CA PHE A 67 -14.99 -1.69 -7.29
C PHE A 67 -15.89 -1.14 -8.39
N SER A 68 -15.38 -0.99 -9.62
CA SER A 68 -16.08 -0.43 -10.77
C SER A 68 -16.56 1.02 -10.60
N ILE A 69 -16.07 1.74 -9.57
CA ILE A 69 -16.37 3.14 -9.29
C ILE A 69 -15.14 4.04 -9.45
N SER A 70 -15.37 5.32 -9.72
CA SER A 70 -14.29 6.31 -9.80
C SER A 70 -13.97 6.90 -8.43
N ALA A 71 -12.68 7.07 -8.14
CA ALA A 71 -12.20 7.86 -7.01
C ALA A 71 -11.90 9.29 -7.45
N SER A 72 -12.15 10.26 -6.56
CA SER A 72 -11.75 11.66 -6.78
C SER A 72 -10.34 11.92 -6.26
N VAL A 73 -9.59 12.82 -6.89
CA VAL A 73 -8.28 13.26 -6.41
C VAL A 73 -8.37 14.71 -5.94
N ASN A 74 -8.15 14.93 -4.64
CA ASN A 74 -8.28 16.25 -4.01
C ASN A 74 -6.91 16.69 -3.48
N TYR A 75 -6.32 17.72 -4.09
CA TYR A 75 -5.07 18.32 -3.63
C TYR A 75 -5.32 19.27 -2.47
N ARG A 76 -4.44 19.25 -1.46
CA ARG A 76 -4.47 20.27 -0.41
C ARG A 76 -3.80 21.55 -0.91
N LYS A 77 -4.40 22.69 -0.61
CA LYS A 77 -3.94 24.01 -1.10
C LYS A 77 -2.59 24.40 -0.50
N ILE A 78 -2.42 24.16 0.81
CA ILE A 78 -1.25 24.61 1.58
C ILE A 78 -0.20 23.50 1.69
N GLU A 79 -0.63 22.27 1.93
CA GLU A 79 0.28 21.14 2.10
C GLU A 79 0.76 20.57 0.75
N ASN A 80 1.94 19.96 0.74
CA ASN A 80 2.45 19.19 -0.41
C ASN A 80 1.83 17.79 -0.52
N THR A 81 0.55 17.67 -0.17
CA THR A 81 -0.18 16.41 -0.10
C THR A 81 -1.51 16.49 -0.86
N GLY A 82 -2.06 15.34 -1.19
CA GLY A 82 -3.39 15.17 -1.76
C GLY A 82 -4.04 13.90 -1.24
N ASN A 83 -5.30 13.69 -1.59
CA ASN A 83 -6.05 12.50 -1.21
C ASN A 83 -6.72 11.89 -2.45
N VAL A 84 -6.59 10.57 -2.61
CA VAL A 84 -7.50 9.78 -3.43
C VAL A 84 -8.68 9.40 -2.53
N VAL A 85 -9.91 9.76 -2.93
CA VAL A 85 -11.11 9.62 -2.09
C VAL A 85 -12.17 8.79 -2.79
N ILE A 86 -12.65 7.76 -2.09
CA ILE A 86 -13.82 6.97 -2.46
C ILE A 86 -14.95 7.39 -1.53
N SER A 87 -16.01 7.99 -2.07
CA SER A 87 -17.24 8.27 -1.31
C SER A 87 -18.27 7.18 -1.60
N SER A 88 -18.22 6.07 -0.86
CA SER A 88 -19.11 4.92 -1.01
C SER A 88 -19.21 4.12 0.29
N LYS A 89 -20.41 4.09 0.89
CA LYS A 89 -20.68 3.28 2.09
C LYS A 89 -20.49 1.78 1.85
N ASN A 90 -20.83 1.29 0.64
CA ASN A 90 -20.67 -0.12 0.29
C ASN A 90 -19.18 -0.53 0.28
N VAL A 91 -18.28 0.34 -0.18
CA VAL A 91 -16.83 0.05 -0.12
C VAL A 91 -16.34 0.06 1.32
N VAL A 92 -16.81 1.02 2.13
CA VAL A 92 -16.46 1.08 3.56
C VAL A 92 -16.88 -0.20 4.28
N GLU A 93 -18.13 -0.64 4.10
CA GLU A 93 -18.67 -1.86 4.72
C GLU A 93 -17.91 -3.10 4.25
N LEU A 94 -17.58 -3.20 2.96
CA LEU A 94 -16.77 -4.29 2.42
C LEU A 94 -15.35 -4.33 3.04
N LEU A 95 -14.67 -3.19 3.11
CA LEU A 95 -13.32 -3.11 3.69
C LEU A 95 -13.31 -3.48 5.18
N LYS A 96 -14.38 -3.16 5.91
CA LYS A 96 -14.55 -3.60 7.31
C LYS A 96 -14.66 -5.11 7.45
N GLN A 97 -15.29 -5.79 6.49
CA GLN A 97 -15.33 -7.26 6.47
C GLN A 97 -13.93 -7.87 6.31
N HIS A 98 -13.00 -7.15 5.70
CA HIS A 98 -11.59 -7.52 5.62
C HIS A 98 -10.75 -7.05 6.83
N GLY A 99 -11.37 -6.52 7.88
CA GLY A 99 -10.68 -6.13 9.12
C GLY A 99 -10.13 -4.70 9.14
N ILE A 100 -10.43 -3.87 8.13
CA ILE A 100 -10.13 -2.43 8.15
C ILE A 100 -11.07 -1.73 9.12
N LYS A 101 -10.55 -0.97 10.08
CA LYS A 101 -11.37 -0.31 11.11
C LYS A 101 -11.48 1.18 10.85
N GLU A 102 -12.57 1.80 11.30
CA GLU A 102 -12.64 3.26 11.33
C GLU A 102 -11.73 3.84 12.42
N GLY A 103 -11.24 5.06 12.21
CA GLY A 103 -10.43 5.79 13.18
C GLY A 103 -8.94 5.46 13.13
N ASP A 104 -8.30 5.38 14.29
CA ASP A 104 -6.84 5.28 14.39
C ASP A 104 -6.28 3.98 13.80
N LYS A 105 -5.24 4.14 12.98
CA LYS A 105 -4.49 3.09 12.29
C LYS A 105 -3.74 2.18 13.26
N THR A 106 -3.51 2.60 14.50
CA THR A 106 -2.95 1.73 15.57
C THR A 106 -3.80 0.49 15.87
N LYS A 107 -5.03 0.43 15.33
CA LYS A 107 -5.92 -0.73 15.41
C LYS A 107 -5.81 -1.67 14.20
N TRP A 108 -5.08 -1.27 13.16
CA TRP A 108 -4.94 -1.99 11.88
C TRP A 108 -3.68 -2.84 11.94
N ASN A 109 -3.84 -4.01 12.54
CA ASN A 109 -2.71 -4.66 13.20
C ASN A 109 -2.19 -5.89 12.49
N LYS A 110 -2.98 -6.50 11.60
CA LYS A 110 -2.60 -7.73 10.89
C LYS A 110 -3.21 -7.73 9.51
N ALA A 111 -2.47 -8.17 8.51
CA ALA A 111 -3.05 -8.46 7.21
C ALA A 111 -4.19 -9.50 7.35
N PRO A 112 -5.25 -9.44 6.53
CA PRO A 112 -6.33 -10.42 6.55
C PRO A 112 -5.80 -11.86 6.41
N ASN A 113 -6.43 -12.85 7.08
CA ASN A 113 -5.96 -14.24 7.06
C ASN A 113 -5.79 -14.81 5.65
N TRP A 114 -6.71 -14.48 4.73
CA TRP A 114 -6.64 -14.92 3.35
C TRP A 114 -5.40 -14.41 2.61
N VAL A 115 -4.82 -13.28 3.02
CA VAL A 115 -3.55 -12.78 2.44
C VAL A 115 -2.41 -13.74 2.76
N TRP A 116 -2.39 -14.32 3.96
CA TRP A 116 -1.32 -15.25 4.38
C TRP A 116 -1.40 -16.61 3.69
N GLN A 117 -2.57 -17.00 3.17
CA GLN A 117 -2.79 -18.31 2.55
C GLN A 117 -2.14 -18.44 1.17
N ASN A 118 -1.73 -17.33 0.53
CA ASN A 118 -1.19 -17.34 -0.82
C ASN A 118 0.01 -16.39 -0.96
N LYS A 119 1.15 -16.90 -1.47
CA LYS A 119 2.37 -16.10 -1.62
C LYS A 119 2.20 -14.90 -2.57
N LEU A 120 1.36 -15.01 -3.60
CA LEU A 120 1.05 -13.89 -4.50
C LEU A 120 0.29 -12.78 -3.75
N TYR A 121 -0.62 -13.14 -2.85
CA TYR A 121 -1.34 -12.16 -2.04
C TYR A 121 -0.42 -11.50 -1.01
N GLN A 122 0.45 -12.28 -0.36
CA GLN A 122 1.50 -11.72 0.51
C GLN A 122 2.39 -10.75 -0.26
N THR A 123 2.83 -11.13 -1.47
CA THR A 123 3.67 -10.31 -2.35
C THR A 123 2.98 -8.98 -2.69
N ALA A 124 1.71 -9.04 -3.11
CA ALA A 124 0.95 -7.85 -3.49
C ALA A 124 0.65 -6.94 -2.28
N HIS A 125 0.28 -7.52 -1.14
CA HIS A 125 0.08 -6.76 0.11
C HIS A 125 1.37 -6.11 0.61
N LEU A 126 2.48 -6.84 0.58
CA LEU A 126 3.81 -6.34 0.91
C LEU A 126 4.21 -5.18 -0.01
N ARG A 127 3.98 -5.30 -1.32
CA ARG A 127 4.20 -4.21 -2.29
C ARG A 127 3.41 -2.96 -1.91
N GLY A 128 2.11 -3.10 -1.62
CA GLY A 128 1.24 -1.99 -1.23
C GLY A 128 1.75 -1.22 0.00
N LEU A 129 2.19 -1.94 1.05
CA LEU A 129 2.77 -1.33 2.25
C LEU A 129 4.14 -0.68 2.00
N MET A 130 4.97 -1.31 1.18
CA MET A 130 6.29 -0.78 0.84
C MET A 130 6.20 0.45 -0.06
N ASP A 131 5.20 0.52 -0.94
CA ASP A 131 4.98 1.66 -1.82
C ASP A 131 4.48 2.92 -1.09
N THR A 132 3.99 2.77 0.14
CA THR A 132 3.61 3.86 1.05
C THR A 132 4.75 4.19 2.02
N ASP A 133 5.00 3.33 3.02
CA ASP A 133 5.91 3.60 4.15
C ASP A 133 7.29 2.94 3.99
N GLY A 134 7.55 2.33 2.83
CA GLY A 134 8.86 1.86 2.47
C GLY A 134 9.79 3.00 2.07
N CYS A 135 11.07 2.71 2.01
CA CYS A 135 12.07 3.62 1.48
C CYS A 135 13.17 2.85 0.76
N VAL A 136 13.66 3.48 -0.31
CA VAL A 136 14.88 3.07 -1.01
C VAL A 136 15.93 4.14 -0.74
N TYR A 137 17.08 3.73 -0.22
CA TYR A 137 18.13 4.65 0.19
C TYR A 137 19.51 4.13 -0.16
N HIS A 138 20.41 5.10 -0.32
CA HIS A 138 21.81 4.86 -0.62
C HIS A 138 22.61 4.86 0.67
N HIS A 139 23.27 3.75 0.97
CA HIS A 139 24.19 3.66 2.10
C HIS A 139 25.62 3.72 1.57
N LYS A 140 26.35 4.78 1.93
CA LYS A 140 27.77 4.94 1.62
C LYS A 140 28.58 5.01 2.90
N TYR A 141 29.71 4.34 2.93
CA TYR A 141 30.68 4.44 4.03
C TYR A 141 32.08 4.13 3.53
N ARG A 142 33.11 4.63 4.24
CA ARG A 142 34.51 4.38 3.92
C ARG A 142 35.10 3.39 4.91
N VAL A 143 35.86 2.41 4.41
CA VAL A 143 36.67 1.50 5.22
C VAL A 143 38.06 1.46 4.59
N ASN A 144 39.09 1.79 5.37
CA ASN A 144 40.49 1.82 4.92
C ASN A 144 40.69 2.59 3.60
N GLY A 145 40.10 3.79 3.51
CA GLY A 145 40.17 4.64 2.31
C GLY A 145 39.27 4.22 1.14
N LYS A 146 38.79 2.96 1.11
CA LYS A 146 37.86 2.48 0.07
C LYS A 146 36.43 2.89 0.36
N LEU A 147 35.78 3.54 -0.60
CA LEU A 147 34.36 3.89 -0.54
C LEU A 147 33.51 2.66 -0.91
N TYR A 148 32.60 2.30 -0.03
CA TYR A 148 31.59 1.27 -0.26
C TYR A 148 30.23 1.93 -0.45
N SER A 149 29.44 1.39 -1.38
CA SER A 149 28.23 1.98 -1.91
C SER A 149 27.19 0.89 -2.10
N PHE A 150 26.07 0.97 -1.37
CA PHE A 150 25.01 -0.05 -1.43
C PHE A 150 23.62 0.56 -1.45
N VAL A 151 22.76 0.06 -2.32
CA VAL A 151 21.31 0.28 -2.23
C VAL A 151 20.71 -0.61 -1.15
N LYS A 152 19.84 -0.04 -0.33
CA LYS A 152 19.09 -0.73 0.72
C LYS A 152 17.63 -0.33 0.66
N ILE A 153 16.77 -1.21 1.16
CA ILE A 153 15.36 -0.89 1.38
C ILE A 153 14.98 -1.10 2.84
N ALA A 154 14.06 -0.27 3.31
CA ALA A 154 13.48 -0.42 4.63
C ALA A 154 11.99 -0.09 4.63
N PHE A 155 11.25 -0.66 5.57
CA PHE A 155 9.92 -0.24 5.96
C PHE A 155 10.00 0.44 7.32
N THR A 156 9.44 1.65 7.46
CA THR A 156 9.43 2.38 8.75
C THR A 156 8.00 2.52 9.23
N SER A 157 7.70 2.11 10.46
CA SER A 157 6.40 2.37 11.08
C SER A 157 6.55 2.42 12.59
N TYR A 158 5.73 3.19 13.29
CA TYR A 158 5.62 3.12 14.75
C TYR A 158 4.81 1.89 15.22
N SER A 159 3.98 1.31 14.34
CA SER A 159 3.22 0.11 14.67
C SER A 159 4.13 -1.13 14.67
N ILE A 160 4.34 -1.71 15.85
CA ILE A 160 5.09 -2.96 16.00
C ILE A 160 4.46 -4.11 15.21
N LEU A 161 3.14 -4.09 15.06
CA LEU A 161 2.40 -5.17 14.40
C LEU A 161 2.51 -5.08 12.87
N LEU A 162 2.57 -3.87 12.30
CA LEU A 162 2.92 -3.68 10.89
C LEU A 162 4.36 -4.12 10.61
N ARG A 163 5.30 -3.75 11.47
CA ARG A 163 6.70 -4.20 11.36
C ARG A 163 6.82 -5.72 11.41
N LYS A 164 6.13 -6.38 12.35
CA LYS A 164 6.07 -7.85 12.41
C LYS A 164 5.44 -8.45 11.16
N THR A 165 4.36 -7.87 10.64
CA THR A 165 3.71 -8.31 9.40
C THR A 165 4.68 -8.31 8.22
N ILE A 166 5.38 -7.19 7.99
CA ILE A 166 6.39 -7.08 6.92
C ILE A 166 7.55 -8.06 7.13
N PHE A 167 8.07 -8.15 8.36
CA PHE A 167 9.15 -9.07 8.70
C PHE A 167 8.77 -10.53 8.40
N HIS A 168 7.57 -10.98 8.80
CA HIS A 168 7.12 -12.35 8.54
C HIS A 168 6.82 -12.60 7.07
N MET A 169 6.21 -11.64 6.35
CA MET A 169 6.00 -11.78 4.90
C MET A 169 7.31 -11.90 4.13
N LEU A 170 8.31 -11.08 4.47
CA LEU A 170 9.64 -11.16 3.85
C LEU A 170 10.31 -12.51 4.14
N ASN A 171 10.25 -13.02 5.38
CA ASN A 171 10.76 -14.37 5.69
C ASN A 171 10.01 -15.48 4.92
N ASN A 172 8.68 -15.42 4.83
CA ASN A 172 7.86 -16.38 4.07
C ASN A 172 8.18 -16.39 2.57
N LEU A 173 8.66 -15.26 2.05
CA LEU A 173 9.15 -15.08 0.69
C LEU A 173 10.66 -15.35 0.58
N ASN A 174 11.26 -16.02 1.58
CA ASN A 174 12.66 -16.43 1.64
C ASN A 174 13.69 -15.27 1.58
N PHE A 175 13.31 -14.07 2.02
CA PHE A 175 14.26 -12.97 2.24
C PHE A 175 14.83 -13.03 3.66
N SER A 176 15.91 -12.29 3.92
CA SER A 176 16.59 -12.22 5.21
C SER A 176 16.36 -10.86 5.92
N PRO A 177 15.11 -10.47 6.24
CA PRO A 177 14.83 -9.16 6.83
C PRO A 177 15.51 -8.99 8.19
N LYS A 178 15.83 -7.75 8.54
CA LYS A 178 16.34 -7.37 9.87
C LYS A 178 15.42 -6.37 10.53
N LEU A 179 14.99 -6.66 11.75
CA LEU A 179 14.21 -5.74 12.57
C LEU A 179 15.15 -4.93 13.46
N TYR A 180 15.13 -3.60 13.36
CA TYR A 180 15.91 -2.72 14.23
C TYR A 180 15.19 -1.39 14.47
N GLY A 181 14.97 -1.05 15.74
CA GLY A 181 14.18 0.10 16.15
C GLY A 181 12.77 0.08 15.51
N ASN A 182 12.41 1.18 14.85
CA ASN A 182 11.13 1.31 14.16
C ASN A 182 11.16 0.85 12.70
N ARG A 183 12.12 0.01 12.31
CA ARG A 183 12.36 -0.34 10.91
C ARG A 183 12.55 -1.83 10.67
N VAL A 184 12.11 -2.30 9.51
CA VAL A 184 12.44 -3.59 8.92
C VAL A 184 13.29 -3.36 7.68
N TYR A 185 14.45 -3.99 7.59
CA TYR A 185 15.42 -3.75 6.54
C TYR A 185 15.67 -4.97 5.68
N LEU A 186 15.99 -4.74 4.40
CA LEU A 186 16.75 -5.67 3.56
C LEU A 186 18.07 -5.02 3.15
N TYR A 187 19.16 -5.66 3.55
CA TYR A 187 20.53 -5.12 3.40
C TYR A 187 21.36 -5.79 2.32
N LYS A 188 21.10 -7.06 2.02
CA LYS A 188 21.89 -7.82 1.04
C LYS A 188 21.55 -7.33 -0.36
N ARG A 189 22.55 -6.92 -1.14
CA ARG A 189 22.33 -6.39 -2.50
C ARG A 189 21.52 -7.35 -3.37
N ALA A 190 21.91 -8.62 -3.39
CA ALA A 190 21.19 -9.67 -4.12
C ALA A 190 19.70 -9.78 -3.71
N GLU A 191 19.37 -9.57 -2.44
CA GLU A 191 17.98 -9.58 -1.97
C GLU A 191 17.24 -8.30 -2.33
N VAL A 192 17.90 -7.14 -2.37
CA VAL A 192 17.28 -5.91 -2.88
C VAL A 192 16.98 -6.05 -4.37
N ASP A 193 17.91 -6.57 -5.15
CA ASP A 193 17.69 -6.81 -6.58
C ASP A 193 16.57 -7.83 -6.80
N ARG A 194 16.55 -8.91 -6.01
CA ARG A 194 15.46 -9.89 -6.02
C ARG A 194 14.11 -9.28 -5.62
N TYR A 195 14.08 -8.38 -4.63
CA TYR A 195 12.86 -7.67 -4.25
C TYR A 195 12.27 -6.90 -5.43
N PHE A 196 13.09 -6.12 -6.15
CA PHE A 196 12.60 -5.36 -7.31
C PHE A 196 12.21 -6.23 -8.50
N LYS A 197 12.77 -7.45 -8.61
CA LYS A 197 12.40 -8.43 -9.62
C LYS A 197 11.09 -9.17 -9.31
N GLU A 198 10.93 -9.65 -8.08
CA GLU A 198 9.84 -10.56 -7.68
C GLU A 198 8.64 -9.82 -7.08
N ILE A 199 8.88 -8.82 -6.24
CA ILE A 199 7.83 -8.05 -5.56
C ILE A 199 7.54 -6.77 -6.35
N GLY A 200 8.58 -6.07 -6.79
CA GLY A 200 8.50 -4.83 -7.55
C GLY A 200 7.93 -3.66 -6.73
N THR A 201 7.62 -2.57 -7.43
CA THR A 201 6.98 -1.38 -6.88
C THR A 201 6.09 -0.78 -7.96
N ASN A 202 4.92 -0.27 -7.56
CA ASN A 202 4.07 0.56 -8.41
C ASN A 202 4.31 2.05 -8.17
N ASN A 203 5.15 2.43 -7.19
CA ASN A 203 5.58 3.80 -6.95
C ASN A 203 6.82 4.14 -7.80
N PRO A 204 6.70 4.97 -8.85
CA PRO A 204 7.82 5.27 -9.76
C PRO A 204 9.03 5.88 -9.06
N ARG A 205 8.82 6.64 -7.98
CA ARG A 205 9.89 7.26 -7.20
C ARG A 205 10.83 6.23 -6.59
N TYR A 206 10.30 5.10 -6.12
CA TYR A 206 11.10 4.02 -5.54
C TYR A 206 11.86 3.25 -6.61
N LEU A 207 11.25 3.01 -7.76
CA LEU A 207 11.93 2.41 -8.91
C LEU A 207 13.08 3.28 -9.41
N GLU A 208 12.86 4.59 -9.54
CA GLU A 208 13.89 5.54 -9.95
C GLU A 208 15.07 5.58 -8.97
N ARG A 209 14.79 5.65 -7.67
CA ARG A 209 15.83 5.59 -6.63
C ARG A 209 16.62 4.29 -6.69
N TYR A 210 15.95 3.16 -6.85
CA TYR A 210 16.62 1.87 -6.99
C TYR A 210 17.56 1.86 -8.19
N LYS A 211 17.08 2.29 -9.38
CA LYS A 211 17.91 2.39 -10.59
C LYS A 211 19.13 3.29 -10.37
N ARG A 212 18.91 4.50 -9.84
CA ARG A 212 19.96 5.49 -9.58
C ARG A 212 21.04 4.98 -8.62
N PHE A 213 20.65 4.30 -7.55
CA PHE A 213 21.61 3.78 -6.56
C PHE A 213 22.25 2.47 -7.00
N SER A 214 21.59 1.73 -7.89
CA SER A 214 22.10 0.48 -8.43
C SER A 214 23.23 0.65 -9.44
N THR A 215 23.22 1.74 -10.21
CA THR A 215 24.27 2.09 -11.19
C THR A 215 25.46 2.83 -10.58
N ALA A 216 25.32 3.33 -9.35
CA ALA A 216 26.37 4.05 -8.62
C ALA A 216 27.18 3.15 -7.66
N SER A 217 27.15 1.84 -7.87
CA SER A 217 27.78 0.80 -7.05
C SER A 217 28.96 0.19 -7.78
#